data_AF-A0A4Q6XEL6-F1
#
_entry.id   AF-A0A4Q6XEL6-F1
#
_cell.length_a   1.000
_cell.length_b   1.000
_cell.length_c   1.000
_cell.angle_alpha   90.00
_cell.angle_beta   90.00
_cell.angle_gamma   90.00
#
_symmetry.space_group_name_H-M   'P 1'
#
loop_
_entity.id
_entity.type
_entity.pdbx_description
1 polymer ?
#
loop_
_entity_poly.entity_id
_entity_poly.type
_entity_poly.pdbx_seq_one_letter_code
_entity_poly.pdbx_strand_id
1 'polypeptide(L)'
;MADLVRSTLRLRPDRIIVGEVRGPEALDMLKAWNTGHPGGIATVHANSAISALYRIEGLVQEAVVTVPRRLIAEAIDIIVFISGRGLQRRISQIARVTGIDPDTSSYALADFLFPLNPQGE
;
A
#
# COMPACT_ATOMS: atom_id res chain seq x y z
N MET A 1 -17.76 0.81 -0.66
CA MET A 1 -16.54 0.07 -0.27
C MET A 1 -16.35 0.08 1.24
N ALA A 2 -16.32 1.26 1.87
CA ALA A 2 -16.18 1.44 3.31
C ALA A 2 -17.10 0.51 4.15
N ASP A 3 -18.39 0.44 3.83
CA ASP A 3 -19.34 -0.41 4.58
C ASP A 3 -19.02 -1.91 4.48
N LEU A 4 -18.48 -2.35 3.34
CA LEU A 4 -18.05 -3.74 3.16
C LEU A 4 -16.83 -4.02 4.04
N VAL A 5 -15.81 -3.15 4.02
CA VAL A 5 -14.60 -3.28 4.84
C VAL A 5 -14.96 -3.34 6.33
N ARG A 6 -15.83 -2.44 6.80
CA ARG A 6 -16.31 -2.45 8.19
C ARG A 6 -17.12 -3.70 8.53
N SER A 7 -17.93 -4.18 7.59
CA SER A 7 -18.70 -5.41 7.79
C SER A 7 -17.79 -6.64 7.88
N THR A 8 -16.70 -6.68 7.11
CA THR A 8 -15.73 -7.79 7.14
C THR A 8 -15.09 -7.93 8.52
N LEU A 9 -14.86 -6.84 9.27
CA LEU A 9 -14.32 -6.90 10.63
C LEU A 9 -15.18 -7.71 11.62
N ARG A 10 -16.48 -7.87 11.33
CA ARG A 10 -17.38 -8.70 12.15
C ARG A 10 -17.25 -10.20 11.84
N LEU A 11 -16.59 -10.56 10.74
CA LEU A 11 -16.42 -11.93 10.28
C LEU A 11 -15.10 -12.58 10.73
N ARG A 12 -14.25 -11.84 11.48
CA ARG A 12 -12.91 -12.30 11.92
C ARG A 12 -12.05 -12.87 10.78
N PRO A 13 -11.86 -12.15 9.66
CA PRO A 13 -11.03 -12.64 8.57
C PRO A 13 -9.57 -12.84 9.00
N ASP A 14 -8.82 -13.70 8.31
CA ASP A 14 -7.37 -13.75 8.47
C ASP A 14 -6.66 -12.75 7.55
N ARG A 15 -7.29 -12.35 6.44
CA ARG A 15 -6.78 -11.36 5.49
C ARG A 15 -7.94 -10.60 4.86
N ILE A 16 -7.74 -9.30 4.63
CA ILE A 16 -8.73 -8.45 3.94
C ILE A 16 -8.16 -8.03 2.59
N ILE A 17 -8.77 -8.48 1.50
CA ILE A 17 -8.37 -8.11 0.14
C ILE A 17 -9.31 -7.01 -0.37
N VAL A 18 -8.73 -5.88 -0.76
CA VAL A 18 -9.47 -4.79 -1.40
C VAL A 18 -9.03 -4.73 -2.85
N GLY A 19 -9.95 -4.99 -3.79
CA GLY A 19 -9.63 -5.05 -5.21
C GLY A 19 -8.86 -3.82 -5.70
N GLU A 20 -9.42 -2.63 -5.47
CA GLU A 20 -8.76 -1.36 -5.74
C GLU A 20 -9.28 -0.27 -4.78
N VAL A 21 -8.36 0.52 -4.23
CA VAL A 21 -8.68 1.66 -3.35
C VAL A 21 -8.73 2.93 -4.20
N ARG A 22 -9.85 3.65 -4.16
CA ARG A 22 -10.11 4.80 -5.03
C ARG A 22 -10.53 6.06 -4.28
N GLY A 23 -10.90 5.97 -3.01
CA GLY A 23 -11.45 7.06 -2.22
C GLY A 23 -11.18 6.95 -0.71
N PRO A 24 -11.99 7.60 0.14
CA PRO A 24 -11.77 7.72 1.58
C PRO A 24 -11.83 6.38 2.34
N GLU A 25 -12.30 5.30 1.71
CA GLU A 25 -12.25 3.95 2.28
C GLU A 25 -10.82 3.48 2.60
N ALA A 26 -9.79 4.15 2.06
CA ALA A 26 -8.39 3.90 2.39
C ALA A 26 -8.16 3.92 3.90
N LEU A 27 -8.77 4.85 4.64
CA LEU A 27 -8.63 4.94 6.10
C LEU A 27 -9.29 3.75 6.81
N ASP A 28 -10.48 3.35 6.37
CA ASP A 28 -11.19 2.19 6.92
C ASP A 28 -10.39 0.90 6.67
N MET A 29 -9.79 0.76 5.48
CA MET A 29 -8.91 -0.36 5.12
C MET A 29 -7.66 -0.41 6.00
N LEU A 30 -6.93 0.70 6.14
CA LEU A 30 -5.70 0.73 6.94
C LEU A 30 -5.98 0.45 8.42
N LYS A 31 -7.08 1.00 8.97
CA LYS A 31 -7.52 0.68 10.33
C LYS A 31 -7.82 -0.81 10.45
N ALA A 32 -8.55 -1.38 9.49
CA ALA A 32 -8.90 -2.78 9.48
C ALA A 32 -7.66 -3.69 9.49
N TRP A 33 -6.64 -3.35 8.69
CA TRP A 33 -5.36 -4.08 8.67
C TRP A 33 -4.55 -3.93 9.96
N ASN A 34 -4.64 -2.79 10.66
CA ASN A 34 -3.89 -2.58 11.91
C ASN A 34 -4.60 -3.10 13.17
N THR A 35 -5.93 -3.28 13.14
CA THR A 35 -6.70 -3.71 14.32
C THR A 35 -7.06 -5.19 14.26
N GLY A 36 -6.21 -6.05 14.85
CA GLY A 36 -6.55 -7.45 15.13
C GLY A 36 -6.64 -8.38 13.91
N HIS A 37 -6.21 -7.92 12.74
CA HIS A 37 -6.17 -8.70 11.50
C HIS A 37 -4.73 -8.73 10.98
N PRO A 38 -4.21 -9.87 10.53
CA PRO A 38 -2.82 -9.96 10.07
C PRO A 38 -2.57 -9.36 8.66
N GLY A 39 -3.25 -8.26 8.33
CA GLY A 39 -3.06 -7.48 7.10
C GLY A 39 -3.92 -7.92 5.92
N GLY A 40 -3.46 -7.59 4.72
CA GLY A 40 -4.21 -7.80 3.50
C GLY A 40 -3.47 -7.38 2.24
N ILE A 41 -4.19 -7.34 1.13
CA ILE A 41 -3.66 -6.89 -0.16
C ILE A 41 -4.65 -5.88 -0.73
N ALA A 42 -4.12 -4.80 -1.29
CA ALA A 42 -4.91 -3.91 -2.12
C ALA A 42 -4.14 -3.45 -3.35
N THR A 43 -4.88 -3.00 -4.37
CA THR A 43 -4.30 -2.28 -5.49
C THR A 43 -4.64 -0.79 -5.42
N VAL A 44 -3.74 0.03 -5.94
CA VAL A 44 -3.93 1.47 -6.07
C VAL A 44 -3.21 1.93 -7.34
N HIS A 45 -3.78 2.90 -8.04
CA HIS A 45 -3.14 3.49 -9.20
C HIS A 45 -2.05 4.48 -8.78
N ALA A 46 -0.80 4.20 -9.15
CA ALA A 46 0.35 5.05 -8.87
C ALA A 46 1.43 4.91 -9.94
N ASN A 47 2.32 5.90 -10.05
CA ASN A 47 3.37 5.94 -11.06
C ASN A 47 4.73 5.39 -10.58
N SER A 48 4.83 4.99 -9.31
CA SER A 48 6.01 4.37 -8.70
C SER A 48 5.61 3.71 -7.37
N ALA A 49 6.51 2.94 -6.75
CA ALA A 49 6.27 2.39 -5.42
C ALA A 49 6.09 3.50 -4.37
N ILE A 50 6.95 4.52 -4.36
CA ILE A 50 6.84 5.63 -3.40
C ILE A 50 5.58 6.46 -3.63
N SER A 51 5.20 6.71 -4.90
CA SER A 51 3.97 7.42 -5.23
C SER A 51 2.71 6.67 -4.78
N ALA A 52 2.76 5.36 -4.60
CA ALA A 52 1.64 4.59 -4.06
C ALA A 52 1.32 4.98 -2.61
N LEU A 53 2.35 5.19 -1.78
CA LEU A 53 2.16 5.66 -0.39
C LEU A 53 1.57 7.06 -0.35
N TYR A 54 2.10 7.99 -1.16
CA TYR A 54 1.52 9.33 -1.26
C TYR A 54 0.09 9.33 -1.84
N ARG A 55 -0.22 8.37 -2.73
CA ARG A 55 -1.59 8.20 -3.22
C ARG A 55 -2.52 7.75 -2.11
N ILE A 56 -2.14 6.75 -1.30
CA ILE A 56 -2.91 6.32 -0.14
C ILE A 56 -3.07 7.47 0.86
N GLU A 57 -2.02 8.25 1.12
CA GLU A 57 -2.07 9.45 1.96
C GLU A 57 -3.12 10.45 1.46
N GLY A 58 -3.13 10.75 0.17
CA GLY A 58 -4.13 11.63 -0.45
C GLY A 58 -5.55 11.08 -0.32
N LEU A 59 -5.76 9.77 -0.48
CA LEU A 59 -7.06 9.14 -0.29
C LEU A 59 -7.52 9.20 1.19
N VAL A 60 -6.60 9.05 2.14
CA VAL A 60 -6.92 9.21 3.58
C VAL A 60 -7.26 10.67 3.91
N GLN A 61 -6.60 11.63 3.26
CA GLN A 61 -6.86 13.07 3.43
C GLN A 61 -8.29 13.47 3.05
N GLU A 62 -8.97 12.70 2.20
CA GLU A 62 -10.40 12.89 1.88
C GLU A 62 -11.33 12.58 3.07
N ALA A 63 -10.86 11.79 4.04
CA ALA A 63 -11.64 11.38 5.21
C ALA A 63 -11.31 12.15 6.49
N VAL A 64 -10.09 12.70 6.62
CA VAL A 64 -9.60 13.35 7.85
C VAL A 64 -8.74 14.56 7.54
N VAL A 65 -8.73 15.55 8.45
CA VAL A 65 -7.93 16.77 8.31
C VAL A 65 -6.44 16.50 8.46
N THR A 66 -6.06 15.68 9.45
CA THR A 66 -4.66 15.33 9.69
C THR A 66 -4.45 13.86 9.37
N VAL A 67 -3.65 13.58 8.35
CA VAL A 67 -3.39 12.21 7.93
C VAL A 67 -2.39 11.54 8.89
N PRO A 68 -2.73 10.38 9.48
CA PRO A 68 -1.80 9.64 10.31
C PRO A 68 -0.79 8.88 9.44
N ARG A 69 0.23 9.57 8.91
CA ARG A 69 1.22 8.97 7.99
C ARG A 69 1.94 7.75 8.58
N ARG A 70 2.16 7.72 9.90
CA ARG A 70 2.72 6.55 10.60
C ARG A 70 1.83 5.31 10.46
N LEU A 71 0.51 5.48 10.55
CA LEU A 71 -0.44 4.39 10.37
C LEU A 71 -0.37 3.80 8.96
N ILE A 72 -0.09 4.63 7.93
CA ILE A 72 0.14 4.15 6.56
C ILE A 72 1.43 3.33 6.48
N ALA A 73 2.53 3.86 7.03
CA ALA A 73 3.84 3.21 7.01
C ALA A 73 3.90 1.91 7.84
N GLU A 74 3.09 1.80 8.89
CA GLU A 74 2.97 0.60 9.73
C GLU A 74 2.04 -0.46 9.13
N ALA A 75 1.01 -0.05 8.37
CA ALA A 75 0.04 -0.96 7.78
C ALA A 75 0.50 -1.61 6.47
N ILE A 76 1.44 -0.98 5.75
CA ILE A 76 1.89 -1.41 4.43
C ILE A 76 3.34 -1.88 4.54
N ASP A 77 3.57 -3.19 4.50
CA ASP A 77 4.93 -3.75 4.59
C ASP A 77 5.69 -3.72 3.26
N ILE A 78 4.99 -4.05 2.16
CA ILE A 78 5.58 -4.30 0.84
C ILE A 78 4.73 -3.65 -0.24
N ILE A 79 5.41 -3.07 -1.23
CA ILE A 79 4.81 -2.51 -2.44
C ILE A 79 5.39 -3.23 -3.64
N VAL A 80 4.52 -3.84 -4.45
CA VAL A 80 4.89 -4.40 -5.75
C VAL A 80 4.41 -3.44 -6.82
N PHE A 81 5.34 -2.73 -7.46
CA PHE A 81 5.02 -1.78 -8.52
C PHE A 81 5.09 -2.46 -9.89
N ILE A 82 3.95 -2.49 -10.58
CA ILE A 82 3.81 -3.02 -11.94
C ILE A 82 3.76 -1.83 -12.91
N SER A 83 4.68 -1.84 -13.89
CA SER A 83 4.72 -0.84 -14.96
C SER A 83 4.52 -1.51 -16.32
N GLY A 84 4.40 -0.70 -17.38
CA GLY A 84 4.12 -1.16 -18.73
C GLY A 84 2.63 -1.27 -19.05
N ARG A 85 2.31 -1.61 -20.30
CA ARG A 85 0.93 -1.70 -20.81
C ARG A 85 0.76 -2.98 -21.63
N GLY A 86 -0.44 -3.55 -21.60
CA GLY A 86 -0.75 -4.79 -22.33
C GLY A 86 0.23 -5.91 -21.97
N LEU A 87 0.86 -6.48 -23.00
CA LEU A 87 1.84 -7.57 -22.87
C LEU A 87 3.20 -7.13 -22.30
N GLN A 88 3.48 -5.82 -22.21
CA GLN A 88 4.72 -5.31 -21.63
C GLN A 88 4.63 -5.08 -20.12
N ARG A 89 3.53 -5.49 -19.47
CA ARG A 89 3.36 -5.39 -18.03
C ARG A 89 4.41 -6.25 -17.32
N ARG A 90 5.17 -5.64 -16.42
CA ARG A 90 6.19 -6.30 -15.62
C ARG A 90 6.26 -5.70 -14.23
N ILE A 91 6.71 -6.50 -13.26
CA ILE A 91 7.11 -5.98 -11.95
C ILE A 91 8.39 -5.18 -12.18
N SER A 92 8.32 -3.86 -11.97
CA SER A 92 9.47 -2.96 -12.11
C SER A 92 10.19 -2.69 -10.79
N GLN A 93 9.50 -2.88 -9.66
CA GLN A 93 10.08 -2.68 -8.34
C GLN A 93 9.30 -3.51 -7.31
N ILE A 94 10.02 -4.10 -6.36
CA ILE A 94 9.44 -4.57 -5.10
C ILE A 94 10.18 -3.85 -3.98
N ALA A 95 9.45 -3.07 -3.21
CA ALA A 95 9.99 -2.24 -2.15
C ALA A 95 9.37 -2.63 -0.80
N ARG A 96 10.21 -2.72 0.22
CA ARG A 96 9.80 -2.80 1.62
C ARG A 96 9.64 -1.39 2.17
N VAL A 97 8.52 -1.12 2.85
CA VAL A 97 8.35 0.12 3.61
C VAL A 97 9.12 0.00 4.92
N THR A 98 9.96 0.98 5.21
CA THR A 98 10.84 0.99 6.39
C THR A 98 10.43 2.04 7.41
N GLY A 99 9.42 2.86 7.09
CA GLY A 99 8.88 3.88 7.97
C GLY A 99 8.82 5.25 7.30
N ILE A 100 9.01 6.28 8.12
CA ILE A 100 9.12 7.68 7.71
C ILE A 100 10.49 8.17 8.12
N ASP A 101 11.22 8.73 7.17
CA ASP A 101 12.52 9.36 7.40
C ASP A 101 12.35 10.59 8.33
N PRO A 102 13.07 10.65 9.46
CA PRO A 102 12.89 11.69 10.46
C PRO A 102 13.36 13.08 10.00
N ASP A 103 14.30 13.15 9.06
CA ASP A 103 14.92 14.40 8.62
C ASP A 103 14.14 15.02 7.46
N THR A 104 13.69 14.19 6.53
CA THR A 104 12.97 14.63 5.31
C THR A 104 11.47 14.55 5.46
N SER A 105 10.96 13.92 6.52
CA SER A 105 9.54 13.57 6.68
C SER A 105 8.96 12.81 5.48
N SER A 106 9.78 12.11 4.70
CA SER A 106 9.33 11.32 3.53
C SER A 106 9.15 9.86 3.89
N TYR A 107 8.36 9.11 3.12
CA TYR A 107 8.31 7.66 3.31
C TYR A 107 9.66 7.05 2.90
N ALA A 108 10.14 6.09 3.69
CA ALA A 108 11.40 5.42 3.45
C ALA A 108 11.15 4.01 2.88
N LEU A 109 11.80 3.69 1.76
CA LEU A 109 11.70 2.40 1.07
C LEU A 109 13.07 1.74 0.99
N ALA A 110 13.11 0.42 1.17
CA ALA A 110 14.26 -0.42 0.84
C ALA A 110 13.88 -1.36 -0.30
N ASP A 111 14.65 -1.36 -1.38
CA ASP A 111 14.41 -2.28 -2.49
C ASP A 111 14.77 -3.71 -2.11
N PHE A 112 13.92 -4.66 -2.50
CA PHE A 112 14.35 -6.04 -2.60
C PHE A 112 15.24 -6.14 -3.83
N LEU A 113 16.56 -6.19 -3.60
CA LEU A 113 17.50 -6.56 -4.66
C LEU A 113 17.18 -7.98 -5.09
N PHE A 114 16.45 -8.13 -6.18
CA PHE A 114 16.52 -9.36 -6.95
C PHE A 114 17.99 -9.51 -7.39
N PRO A 115 18.60 -10.70 -7.31
CA PRO A 115 19.75 -10.96 -8.14
C PRO A 115 19.27 -10.78 -9.59
N LEU A 116 19.62 -9.65 -10.20
CA LEU A 116 19.55 -9.47 -11.64
C LEU A 116 20.50 -10.53 -12.19
N ASN A 117 19.98 -11.65 -12.68
CA ASN A 117 20.79 -12.53 -13.51
C ASN A 117 21.14 -11.70 -14.76
N PRO A 118 22.40 -11.28 -14.98
CA PRO A 118 22.71 -10.37 -16.07
C PRO A 118 22.89 -11.09 -17.41
N GLN A 119 22.57 -12.38 -17.53
CA GLN A 119 22.82 -13.14 -18.75
C GLN A 119 21.68 -14.12 -19.03
N GLY A 120 20.90 -13.78 -20.06
CA GLY A 120 20.16 -14.71 -20.89
C GLY A 120 20.50 -14.38 -22.33
N GLU A 121 21.54 -15.02 -22.85
CA GLU A 121 21.59 -15.42 -24.26
C GLU A 121 20.49 -16.45 -24.54
#